data_AF-L8TKT2-F1
#
_entry.id   AF-L8TKT2-F1
#
_cell.length_a   1.000
_cell.length_b   1.000
_cell.length_c   1.000
_cell.angle_alpha   90.00
_cell.angle_beta   90.00
_cell.angle_gamma   90.00
#
_symmetry.space_group_name_H-M   'P 1'
#
loop_
_entity.id
_entity.type
_entity.pdbx_description
1 polymer ?
#
loop_
_entity_poly.entity_id
_entity_poly.type
_entity_poly.pdbx_seq_one_letter_code
_entity_poly.pdbx_strand_id
1 'polypeptide(L)'
;MSAERLFQSVPSDPDPWMAGDTPAEIRQFAIESLRWQAQEIIDELLCSKDPSEELSRARLRRCVARNPGRPERALLEQLMTNREHPGL
;
A
#
# COMPACT_ATOMS: atom_id res chain seq x y z
N MET A 1 -38.07 7.16 -19.72
CA MET A 1 -36.96 6.18 -19.62
C MET A 1 -35.83 6.69 -20.51
N SER A 2 -34.74 7.23 -19.96
CA SER A 2 -33.54 7.65 -20.69
C SER A 2 -32.27 7.27 -19.92
N ALA A 3 -31.25 6.90 -20.69
CA ALA A 3 -30.12 6.05 -20.35
C ALA A 3 -28.96 6.78 -19.64
N GLU A 4 -29.17 7.25 -18.41
CA GLU A 4 -28.12 7.96 -17.64
C GLU A 4 -27.62 7.23 -16.38
N ARG A 5 -27.84 5.92 -16.25
CA ARG A 5 -27.40 5.14 -15.05
C ARG A 5 -26.40 4.02 -15.34
N LEU A 6 -25.64 4.12 -16.43
CA LEU A 6 -24.66 3.08 -16.83
C LEU A 6 -23.22 3.31 -16.30
N PHE A 7 -23.08 4.05 -15.20
CA PHE A 7 -21.86 4.01 -14.39
C PHE A 7 -22.22 3.69 -12.94
N GLN A 8 -22.95 2.59 -12.74
CA GLN A 8 -22.81 1.85 -11.49
C GLN A 8 -21.39 1.30 -11.49
N SER A 9 -20.46 2.12 -11.00
CA SER A 9 -19.13 1.69 -10.59
C SER A 9 -19.32 0.43 -9.76
N VAL A 10 -18.85 -0.70 -10.31
CA VAL A 10 -18.80 -2.00 -9.65
C VAL A 10 -18.34 -1.76 -8.22
N PRO A 11 -19.11 -2.19 -7.19
CA PRO A 11 -18.64 -2.10 -5.82
C PRO A 11 -17.30 -2.81 -5.78
N SER A 12 -16.22 -2.08 -5.50
CA SER A 12 -14.94 -2.69 -5.19
C SER A 12 -15.23 -3.72 -4.10
N ASP A 13 -14.92 -4.98 -4.43
CA ASP A 13 -15.06 -6.16 -3.59
C ASP A 13 -14.86 -5.77 -2.11
N PRO A 14 -15.80 -6.07 -1.18
CA PRO A 14 -15.65 -5.67 0.20
C PRO A 14 -14.31 -6.19 0.69
N ASP A 15 -13.46 -5.26 1.10
CA ASP A 15 -12.11 -5.57 1.56
C ASP A 15 -12.20 -6.72 2.56
N PRO A 16 -11.47 -7.84 2.38
CA PRO A 16 -11.67 -9.07 3.16
C PRO A 16 -11.44 -8.91 4.67
N TRP A 17 -10.97 -7.73 5.10
CA TRP A 17 -10.70 -7.34 6.48
C TRP A 17 -11.73 -6.35 7.04
N MET A 18 -12.67 -5.85 6.24
CA MET A 18 -13.75 -4.95 6.67
C MET A 18 -15.12 -5.54 6.33
N ALA A 19 -15.97 -5.70 7.33
CA ALA A 19 -17.33 -6.18 7.12
C ALA A 19 -18.08 -5.23 6.16
N GLY A 20 -18.91 -5.79 5.26
CA GLY A 20 -19.59 -5.02 4.21
C GLY A 20 -20.56 -3.95 4.73
N ASP A 21 -20.92 -4.03 6.01
CA ASP A 21 -21.74 -3.06 6.75
C ASP A 21 -20.92 -1.89 7.36
N THR A 22 -19.58 -1.94 7.28
CA THR A 22 -18.73 -0.84 7.76
C THR A 22 -19.12 0.47 7.06
N PRO A 23 -19.32 1.57 7.79
CA PRO A 23 -19.53 2.88 7.19
C PRO A 23 -18.44 3.27 6.19
N ALA A 24 -18.82 3.90 5.07
CA ALA A 24 -17.88 4.29 4.01
C ALA A 24 -16.78 5.25 4.51
N GLU A 25 -17.13 6.14 5.45
CA GLU A 25 -16.21 7.07 6.11
C GLU A 25 -15.11 6.33 6.89
N ILE A 26 -15.47 5.26 7.59
CA ILE A 26 -14.52 4.43 8.35
C ILE A 26 -13.58 3.69 7.40
N ARG A 27 -14.09 3.16 6.29
CA ARG A 27 -13.25 2.53 5.25
C ARG A 27 -12.26 3.53 4.65
N GLN A 28 -12.74 4.72 4.30
CA GLN A 28 -11.90 5.77 3.73
C GLN A 28 -10.81 6.20 4.72
N PHE A 29 -11.18 6.42 5.98
CA PHE A 29 -10.24 6.73 7.05
C PHE A 29 -9.17 5.64 7.22
N ALA A 30 -9.56 4.37 7.18
CA ALA A 30 -8.62 3.26 7.28
C ALA A 30 -7.62 3.23 6.10
N ILE A 31 -8.09 3.45 4.88
CA ILE A 31 -7.24 3.51 3.67
C ILE A 31 -6.25 4.68 3.76
N GLU A 32 -6.71 5.85 4.18
CA GLU A 32 -5.86 7.03 4.34
C GLU A 32 -4.83 6.83 5.47
N SER A 33 -5.26 6.27 6.58
CA SER A 33 -4.39 5.93 7.71
C SER A 33 -3.32 4.92 7.29
N LEU A 34 -3.68 3.89 6.53
CA LEU A 34 -2.73 2.89 6.02
C LEU A 34 -1.71 3.52 5.06
N ARG A 35 -2.15 4.41 4.17
CA ARG A 35 -1.24 5.14 3.27
C ARG A 35 -0.23 5.97 4.04
N TRP A 36 -0.70 6.70 5.04
CA TRP A 36 0.14 7.54 5.86
C TRP A 36 1.16 6.71 6.65
N GLN A 37 0.70 5.66 7.32
CA GLN A 37 1.57 4.74 8.05
C GLN A 37 2.59 4.05 7.13
N ALA A 38 2.18 3.60 5.95
CA ALA A 38 3.10 3.01 4.98
C ALA A 38 4.17 4.01 4.53
N GLN A 39 3.80 5.27 4.34
CA GLN A 39 4.75 6.34 4.00
C GLN A 39 5.73 6.57 5.14
N GLU A 40 5.28 6.66 6.39
CA GLU A 40 6.16 6.82 7.55
C GLU A 40 7.18 5.68 7.69
N ILE A 41 6.73 4.44 7.55
CA ILE A 41 7.61 3.27 7.60
C ILE A 41 8.64 3.32 6.48
N ILE A 42 8.23 3.67 5.26
CA ILE A 42 9.16 3.83 4.13
C ILE A 42 10.19 4.90 4.43
N ASP A 43 9.77 6.05 4.94
CA ASP A 43 10.67 7.16 5.24
C ASP A 43 11.68 6.79 6.33
N GLU A 44 11.24 6.10 7.40
CA GLU A 44 12.11 5.59 8.45
C GLU A 44 13.17 4.62 7.89
N LEU A 45 12.75 3.63 7.08
CA LEU A 45 13.65 2.67 6.46
C LEU A 45 14.66 3.33 5.51
N LEU A 46 14.22 4.33 4.74
CA LEU A 46 15.09 5.06 3.83
C LEU A 46 16.04 6.04 4.53
N CYS A 47 15.71 6.48 5.74
CA CYS A 47 16.56 7.33 6.58
C CYS A 47 17.66 6.57 7.32
N SER A 48 17.58 5.23 7.42
CA SER A 48 18.64 4.41 8.01
C SER A 48 19.99 4.68 7.34
N LYS A 49 21.04 4.77 8.16
CA LYS A 49 22.45 4.98 7.72
C LYS A 49 23.28 3.72 7.83
N ASP A 50 22.69 2.58 8.18
CA ASP A 50 23.42 1.32 8.24
C ASP A 50 23.86 0.92 6.81
N PRO A 51 25.17 0.79 6.54
CA PRO A 51 25.64 0.40 5.21
C PRO A 51 25.23 -1.03 4.83
N SER A 52 25.00 -1.92 5.80
CA SER A 52 24.56 -3.30 5.53
C SER A 52 23.15 -3.38 4.91
N GLU A 53 22.33 -2.36 5.15
CA GLU A 53 20.94 -2.28 4.66
C GLU A 53 20.81 -1.56 3.31
N GLU A 54 21.91 -1.07 2.71
CA GLU A 54 21.83 -0.23 1.50
C GLU A 54 21.18 -0.96 0.32
N LEU A 55 21.43 -2.27 0.16
CA LEU A 55 20.78 -3.06 -0.88
C LEU A 55 19.26 -3.13 -0.68
N SER A 56 18.82 -3.30 0.57
CA SER A 56 17.40 -3.30 0.93
C SER A 56 16.77 -1.93 0.67
N ARG A 57 17.44 -0.83 1.03
CA ARG A 57 16.99 0.53 0.70
C ARG A 57 16.91 0.77 -0.80
N ALA A 58 17.89 0.31 -1.58
CA ALA A 58 17.87 0.44 -3.03
C ALA A 58 16.68 -0.30 -3.67
N ARG A 59 16.35 -1.50 -3.15
CA ARG A 59 15.14 -2.24 -3.56
C ARG A 59 13.87 -1.49 -3.18
N LEU A 60 13.78 -0.96 -1.95
CA LEU A 60 12.64 -0.17 -1.49
C LEU A 60 12.42 1.07 -2.37
N ARG A 61 13.47 1.85 -2.67
CA ARG A 61 13.39 3.00 -3.59
C ARG A 61 12.83 2.62 -4.96
N ARG A 62 13.17 1.43 -5.47
CA ARG A 62 12.61 0.92 -6.72
C ARG A 62 11.12 0.61 -6.60
N CYS A 63 10.69 -0.05 -5.51
CA CYS A 63 9.27 -0.32 -5.25
C CYS A 63 8.47 0.98 -5.14
N VAL A 64 9.00 2.01 -4.47
CA VAL A 64 8.38 3.35 -4.38
C VAL A 64 8.24 3.98 -5.75
N ALA A 65 9.30 3.98 -6.58
CA ALA A 65 9.25 4.54 -7.93
C ALA A 65 8.23 3.83 -8.84
N ARG A 66 7.98 2.54 -8.63
CA ARG A 66 6.98 1.75 -9.36
C ARG A 66 5.54 2.01 -8.92
N ASN A 67 5.32 2.56 -7.72
CA ASN A 67 4.01 2.74 -7.10
C ASN A 67 3.78 4.22 -6.69
N PRO A 68 3.76 5.18 -7.65
CA PRO A 68 3.61 6.59 -7.33
C PRO A 68 2.28 6.88 -6.64
N GLY A 69 2.34 7.59 -5.50
CA GLY A 69 1.17 7.92 -4.68
C GLY A 69 0.50 6.72 -4.00
N ARG A 70 1.15 5.54 -3.99
CA ARG A 70 0.65 4.31 -3.39
C ARG A 70 1.72 3.65 -2.50
N PRO A 71 2.16 4.32 -1.42
CA PRO A 71 3.18 3.81 -0.51
C PRO A 71 2.82 2.43 0.09
N GLU A 72 1.54 2.19 0.37
CA GLU A 72 1.02 0.92 0.87
C GLU A 72 1.32 -0.25 -0.08
N ARG A 73 1.28 -0.01 -1.40
CA ARG A 73 1.62 -1.03 -2.41
C ARG A 73 3.12 -1.21 -2.54
N ALA A 74 3.88 -0.12 -2.48
CA ALA A 74 5.35 -0.17 -2.51
C ALA A 74 5.89 -1.00 -1.34
N LEU A 75 5.39 -0.75 -0.12
CA LEU A 75 5.78 -1.46 1.09
C LEU A 75 5.38 -2.94 1.02
N LEU A 76 4.16 -3.24 0.59
CA LEU A 76 3.69 -4.62 0.43
C LEU A 76 4.57 -5.41 -0.55
N GLU A 77 4.89 -4.83 -1.71
CA GLU A 77 5.76 -5.44 -2.72
C GLU A 77 7.15 -5.76 -2.15
N GLN A 78 7.75 -4.83 -1.40
CA GLN A 78 9.03 -5.04 -0.73
C GLN A 78 8.95 -6.17 0.31
N LEU A 79 7.92 -6.20 1.15
CA LEU A 79 7.73 -7.23 2.17
C LEU A 79 7.52 -8.63 1.56
N MET A 80 6.77 -8.73 0.47
CA MET A 80 6.59 -9.97 -0.27
C MET A 80 7.90 -10.46 -0.89
N THR A 81 8.68 -9.56 -1.49
CA THR A 81 10.00 -9.88 -2.06
C THR A 81 10.96 -10.44 -0.99
N ASN A 82 10.90 -9.89 0.23
CA ASN A 82 11.72 -10.37 1.36
C ASN A 82 11.22 -11.72 1.91
N ARG A 83 9.92 -12.03 1.82
CA ARG A 83 9.38 -13.34 2.21
C ARG A 83 9.80 -14.47 1.28
N GLU A 84 9.99 -14.17 -0.01
CA GLU A 84 10.46 -15.15 -1.00
C GLU A 84 11.97 -15.42 -0.91
N HIS A 85 12.71 -14.55 -0.23
CA HIS A 85 14.15 -14.70 0.02
C HIS A 85 14.48 -14.55 1.52
N PRO A 86 13.99 -15.47 2.38
CA PRO A 86 14.28 -15.40 3.80
C PRO A 86 15.74 -15.83 4.03
N GLY A 87 16.66 -14.87 4.04
CA GLY A 87 18.05 -15.07 4.45
C GLY A 87 18.88 -15.99 3.55
N LEU A 88 19.63 -15.40 2.64
CA LEU A 88 20.95 -15.92 2.25
C LEU A 88 22.01 -15.07 2.92
#